data_AF-A0A924S855-F1
#
_entry.id   AF-A0A924S855-F1
#
_cell.length_a   1.000
_cell.length_b   1.000
_cell.length_c   1.000
_cell.angle_alpha   90.00
_cell.angle_beta   90.00
_cell.angle_gamma   90.00
#
_symmetry.space_group_name_H-M   'P 1'
#
loop_
_entity.id
_entity.type
_entity.pdbx_description
1 polymer ?
#
loop_
_entity_poly.entity_id
_entity_poly.type
_entity_poly.pdbx_seq_one_letter_code
_entity_poly.pdbx_strand_id
1 'polypeptide(L)'
;MLLCAAGLPGLAEADGGGAPWRSLIASGLILARDGRFSSHNLPPDWLLVGVDGQIFPAPDKPPLFEFEAIRVPLYLVWGGEDALAASEKTFWRQGLRAGKRPPAWVNLSSGQVAEFTISSGGAAIAALALNDTKVRTVAGATPDHAYYASALTLLADLADRETEERRP
;
A
#
# COMPACT_ATOMS: atom_id res chain seq x y z
N MET A 1 -9.84 3.56 -3.76
CA MET A 1 -9.64 4.73 -4.64
C MET A 1 -8.35 5.45 -4.23
N LEU A 2 -7.18 4.87 -4.50
CA LEU A 2 -5.89 5.53 -4.34
C LEU A 2 -5.29 5.77 -5.72
N LEU A 3 -5.65 6.89 -6.35
CA LEU A 3 -4.83 7.49 -7.42
C LEU A 3 -3.78 8.46 -6.85
N CYS A 4 -3.65 8.50 -5.52
CA CYS A 4 -3.05 9.60 -4.79
C CYS A 4 -1.63 9.24 -4.37
N ALA A 5 -0.66 9.66 -5.17
CA ALA A 5 0.34 10.66 -4.74
C ALA A 5 1.37 10.96 -5.85
N ALA A 6 1.54 10.06 -6.84
CA ALA A 6 2.40 10.32 -8.01
C ALA A 6 1.72 11.13 -9.12
N GLY A 7 0.43 10.84 -9.44
CA GLY A 7 -0.28 11.49 -10.55
C GLY A 7 -1.07 12.75 -10.18
N LEU A 8 -1.55 12.85 -8.93
CA LEU A 8 -2.39 13.98 -8.51
C LEU A 8 -1.67 15.34 -8.47
N PRO A 9 -0.37 15.45 -8.13
CA PRO A 9 0.36 16.71 -8.29
C PRO A 9 0.38 17.19 -9.74
N GLY A 10 0.56 16.27 -10.70
CA GLY A 10 0.50 16.60 -12.13
C GLY A 10 -0.88 17.07 -12.59
N LEU A 11 -1.96 16.49 -12.05
CA LEU A 11 -3.32 16.98 -12.28
C LEU A 11 -3.57 18.35 -11.64
N ALA A 12 -3.05 18.58 -10.44
CA ALA A 12 -3.11 19.88 -9.76
C ALA A 12 -2.40 20.99 -10.56
N GLU A 13 -1.29 20.64 -11.21
CA GLU A 13 -0.56 21.54 -12.10
C GLU A 13 -1.33 21.80 -13.40
N ALA A 14 -1.87 20.76 -14.03
CA ALA A 14 -2.59 20.85 -15.30
C ALA A 14 -3.90 21.65 -15.19
N ASP A 15 -4.66 21.49 -14.11
CA ASP A 15 -5.99 22.11 -13.93
C ASP A 15 -5.94 23.47 -13.22
N GLY A 16 -4.78 23.87 -12.71
CA GLY A 16 -4.55 25.16 -12.04
C GLY A 16 -5.07 25.26 -10.61
N GLY A 17 -4.86 26.43 -9.98
CA GLY A 17 -5.01 26.62 -8.53
C GLY A 17 -6.44 26.53 -7.95
N GLY A 18 -7.48 26.54 -8.78
CA GLY A 18 -8.88 26.40 -8.36
C GLY A 18 -9.36 24.95 -8.26
N ALA A 19 -8.60 23.98 -8.77
CA ALA A 19 -8.98 22.58 -8.78
C ALA A 19 -8.83 21.93 -7.38
N PRO A 20 -9.70 20.98 -7.01
CA PRO A 20 -9.77 20.44 -5.65
C PRO A 20 -8.61 19.49 -5.29
N TRP A 21 -7.65 19.27 -6.19
CA TRP A 21 -6.62 18.24 -6.07
C TRP A 21 -5.78 18.33 -4.81
N ARG A 22 -5.36 19.54 -4.41
CA ARG A 22 -4.57 19.73 -3.17
C ARG A 22 -5.36 19.31 -1.92
N SER A 23 -6.63 19.70 -1.86
CA SER A 23 -7.53 19.33 -0.75
C SER A 23 -7.80 17.82 -0.73
N LEU A 24 -7.97 17.21 -1.91
CA LEU A 24 -8.15 15.77 -2.06
C LEU A 24 -6.92 14.99 -1.63
N ILE A 25 -5.71 15.43 -2.02
CA ILE A 25 -4.44 14.83 -1.57
C ILE A 25 -4.36 14.92 -0.05
N ALA A 26 -4.54 16.12 0.54
CA ALA A 26 -4.45 16.31 1.97
C ALA A 26 -5.43 15.41 2.74
N SER A 27 -6.68 15.33 2.28
CA SER A 27 -7.71 14.47 2.89
C SER A 27 -7.36 12.98 2.73
N GLY A 28 -6.84 12.57 1.56
CA GLY A 28 -6.38 11.21 1.31
C GLY A 28 -5.23 10.78 2.23
N LEU A 29 -4.28 11.69 2.50
CA LEU A 29 -3.17 11.43 3.42
C LEU A 29 -3.66 11.32 4.87
N ILE A 30 -4.67 12.10 5.27
CA ILE A 30 -5.34 11.94 6.58
C ILE A 30 -5.96 10.54 6.68
N LEU A 31 -6.72 10.10 5.66
CA LEU A 31 -7.31 8.76 5.65
C LEU A 31 -6.24 7.65 5.66
N ALA A 32 -5.14 7.82 4.92
CA ALA A 32 -4.04 6.85 4.91
C ALA A 32 -3.28 6.80 6.25
N ARG A 33 -3.28 7.89 7.02
CA ARG A 33 -2.70 7.94 8.36
C ARG A 33 -3.62 7.31 9.40
N ASP A 34 -4.90 7.69 9.39
CA ASP A 34 -5.85 7.38 10.48
C ASP A 34 -6.62 6.07 10.24
N GLY A 35 -6.77 5.64 8.99
CA GLY A 35 -7.48 4.41 8.60
C GLY A 35 -6.62 3.15 8.76
N ARG A 36 -6.05 2.92 9.95
CA ARG A 36 -5.14 1.82 10.24
C ARG A 36 -5.61 1.02 11.45
N PHE A 37 -5.54 -0.31 11.35
CA PHE A 37 -6.15 -1.22 12.32
C PHE A 37 -5.24 -2.40 12.66
N SER A 38 -5.68 -3.20 13.63
CA SER A 38 -4.95 -4.31 14.25
C SER A 38 -3.70 -3.87 15.04
N SER A 39 -3.05 -4.82 15.72
CA SER A 39 -1.75 -4.61 16.36
C SER A 39 -0.61 -4.26 15.39
N HIS A 40 -0.82 -4.49 14.09
CA HIS A 40 0.16 -4.19 13.04
C HIS A 40 -0.03 -2.81 12.38
N ASN A 41 -1.09 -2.08 12.75
CA ASN A 41 -1.39 -0.74 12.23
C ASN A 41 -1.44 -0.69 10.69
N LEU A 42 -2.12 -1.66 10.08
CA LEU A 42 -2.23 -1.84 8.62
C LEU A 42 -3.54 -1.24 8.09
N PRO A 43 -3.56 -0.71 6.86
CA PRO A 43 -4.78 -0.22 6.24
C PRO A 43 -5.70 -1.36 5.79
N PRO A 44 -7.03 -1.22 5.84
CA PRO A 44 -7.96 -2.20 5.28
C PRO A 44 -8.15 -1.98 3.78
N ASP A 45 -8.58 -3.02 3.08
CA ASP A 45 -9.02 -2.93 1.69
C ASP A 45 -10.21 -1.97 1.54
N TRP A 46 -11.10 -1.97 2.54
CA TRP A 46 -12.31 -1.15 2.56
C TRP A 46 -12.43 -0.38 3.87
N LEU A 47 -12.52 0.94 3.74
CA LEU A 47 -12.64 1.88 4.84
C LEU A 47 -14.02 2.54 4.78
N LEU A 48 -14.71 2.61 5.91
CA LEU A 48 -15.91 3.42 6.08
C LEU A 48 -15.56 4.67 6.88
N VAL A 49 -15.95 5.83 6.35
CA VAL A 49 -15.89 7.12 7.02
C VAL A 49 -17.31 7.50 7.43
N GLY A 50 -17.57 7.52 8.73
CA GLY A 50 -18.84 7.91 9.31
C GLY A 50 -19.15 9.39 9.09
N VAL A 51 -20.43 9.76 9.20
CA VAL A 51 -20.89 11.16 9.11
C VAL A 51 -20.32 12.04 10.24
N ASP A 52 -19.92 11.43 11.34
CA ASP A 52 -19.25 12.04 12.49
C ASP A 52 -17.72 12.08 12.34
N GLY A 53 -17.18 11.61 11.21
CA GLY A 53 -15.75 11.55 10.93
C GLY A 53 -15.05 10.33 11.52
N GLN A 54 -15.76 9.41 12.19
CA GLN A 54 -15.14 8.17 12.66
C GLN A 54 -14.72 7.28 11.50
N ILE A 55 -13.59 6.60 11.65
CA ILE A 55 -13.02 5.75 10.62
C ILE A 55 -12.94 4.31 11.13
N PHE A 56 -13.47 3.37 10.35
CA PHE A 56 -13.51 1.95 10.70
C PHE A 56 -13.39 1.08 9.45
N PRO A 57 -12.95 -0.20 9.57
CA PRO A 57 -13.08 -1.14 8.46
C PRO A 57 -14.54 -1.24 8.05
N ALA A 58 -14.82 -1.29 6.75
CA ALA A 58 -16.19 -1.36 6.26
C ALA A 58 -16.87 -2.64 6.79
N PRO A 59 -18.02 -2.53 7.49
CA PRO A 59 -18.64 -3.65 8.21
C PRO A 59 -19.22 -4.73 7.29
N ASP A 60 -19.50 -4.39 6.03
CA ASP A 60 -20.03 -5.28 4.99
C ASP A 60 -18.92 -5.95 4.15
N LYS A 61 -17.66 -5.76 4.52
CA LYS A 61 -16.49 -6.29 3.81
C LYS A 61 -15.59 -7.09 4.76
N PRO A 62 -14.82 -8.07 4.24
CA PRO A 62 -13.76 -8.69 5.01
C PRO A 62 -12.77 -7.62 5.52
N PRO A 63 -12.43 -7.60 6.81
CA PRO A 63 -11.49 -6.63 7.38
C PRO A 63 -10.05 -7.07 7.09
N LEU A 64 -9.67 -7.10 5.82
CA LEU A 64 -8.38 -7.61 5.35
C LEU A 64 -7.46 -6.47 4.90
N PHE A 65 -6.17 -6.61 5.16
CA PHE A 65 -5.11 -6.04 4.34
C PHE A 65 -4.78 -7.08 3.27
N GLU A 66 -5.21 -6.89 2.03
CA GLU A 66 -5.06 -7.86 0.94
C GLU A 66 -4.83 -7.15 -0.41
N PHE A 67 -5.75 -7.28 -1.35
CA PHE A 67 -5.53 -6.94 -2.75
C PHE A 67 -5.67 -5.45 -2.96
N GLU A 68 -6.62 -4.80 -2.30
CA GLU A 68 -6.82 -3.38 -2.52
C GLU A 68 -5.80 -2.56 -1.74
N ALA A 69 -5.54 -2.94 -0.48
CA ALA A 69 -4.71 -2.21 0.46
C ALA A 69 -3.20 -2.36 0.21
N ILE A 70 -2.73 -3.43 -0.46
CA ILE A 70 -1.31 -3.57 -0.80
C ILE A 70 -0.80 -2.42 -1.68
N ARG A 71 -1.68 -1.73 -2.42
CA ARG A 71 -1.32 -0.57 -3.23
C ARG A 71 -1.12 0.71 -2.41
N VAL A 72 -1.57 0.76 -1.16
CA VAL A 72 -1.36 1.92 -0.27
C VAL A 72 0.13 2.21 -0.09
N PRO A 73 0.98 1.27 0.36
CA PRO A 73 2.41 1.52 0.48
C PRO A 73 3.09 1.80 -0.87
N LEU A 74 2.61 1.23 -1.98
CA LEU A 74 3.10 1.58 -3.33
C LEU A 74 2.92 3.08 -3.61
N TYR A 75 1.70 3.59 -3.47
CA TYR A 75 1.41 4.98 -3.81
C TYR A 75 2.00 5.97 -2.81
N LEU A 76 2.07 5.62 -1.52
CA LEU A 76 2.72 6.45 -0.51
C LEU A 76 4.21 6.65 -0.83
N VAL A 77 4.93 5.57 -1.15
CA VAL A 77 6.35 5.64 -1.50
C VAL A 77 6.56 6.43 -2.78
N TRP A 78 5.80 6.12 -3.84
CA TRP A 78 5.90 6.81 -5.14
C TRP A 78 5.57 8.31 -5.05
N GLY A 79 4.70 8.68 -4.12
CA GLY A 79 4.34 10.06 -3.83
C GLY A 79 5.30 10.84 -2.94
N GLY A 80 6.36 10.22 -2.42
CA GLY A 80 7.27 10.85 -1.45
C GLY A 80 6.77 10.86 -0.01
N GLU A 81 5.68 10.14 0.30
CA GLU A 81 5.07 10.02 1.62
C GLU A 81 5.54 8.77 2.37
N ASP A 82 6.84 8.47 2.23
CA ASP A 82 7.49 7.24 2.70
C ASP A 82 7.23 6.92 4.19
N ALA A 83 7.19 7.98 5.00
CA ALA A 83 6.97 7.91 6.43
C ALA A 83 5.59 7.32 6.78
N LEU A 84 4.57 7.53 5.95
CA LEU A 84 3.23 6.98 6.18
C LEU A 84 3.16 5.46 5.91
N ALA A 85 4.11 4.89 5.16
CA ALA A 85 4.21 3.44 4.93
C ALA A 85 5.01 2.70 6.02
N ALA A 86 5.37 3.36 7.12
CA ALA A 86 6.27 2.80 8.14
C ALA A 86 5.74 1.53 8.82
N SER A 87 4.43 1.41 9.03
CA SER A 87 3.79 0.23 9.63
C SER A 87 3.92 -1.01 8.76
N GLU A 88 3.64 -0.89 7.47
CA GLU A 88 3.75 -1.94 6.46
C GLU A 88 5.20 -2.42 6.37
N LYS A 89 6.14 -1.47 6.29
CA LYS A 89 7.59 -1.75 6.30
C LYS A 89 8.01 -2.49 7.57
N THR A 90 7.53 -2.05 8.72
CA THR A 90 7.85 -2.67 10.02
C THR A 90 7.31 -4.10 10.07
N PHE A 91 6.05 -4.29 9.68
CA PHE A 91 5.41 -5.60 9.61
C PHE A 91 6.20 -6.56 8.73
N TRP A 92 6.55 -6.16 7.51
CA TRP A 92 7.34 -6.99 6.60
C TRP A 92 8.76 -7.25 7.11
N ARG A 93 9.46 -6.25 7.64
CA ARG A 93 10.81 -6.43 8.22
C ARG A 93 10.82 -7.42 9.38
N GLN A 94 9.82 -7.34 10.26
CA GLN A 94 9.70 -8.25 11.39
C GLN A 94 9.44 -9.69 10.91
N GLY A 95 8.55 -9.87 9.95
CA GLY A 95 8.31 -11.18 9.32
C GLY A 95 9.58 -11.77 8.71
N LEU A 96 10.28 -11.00 7.88
CA LEU A 96 11.51 -11.43 7.21
C LEU A 96 12.62 -11.79 8.22
N ARG A 97 12.80 -11.00 9.29
CA ARG A 97 13.75 -11.30 10.37
C ARG A 97 13.42 -12.60 11.12
N ALA A 98 12.14 -12.94 11.20
CA ALA A 98 11.67 -14.20 11.79
C ALA A 98 11.69 -15.38 10.80
N GLY A 99 12.29 -15.23 9.62
CA GLY A 99 12.31 -16.26 8.57
C GLY A 99 10.96 -16.48 7.90
N LYS A 100 9.98 -15.60 8.14
CA LYS A 100 8.66 -15.65 7.51
C LYS A 100 8.66 -14.81 6.23
N ARG A 101 7.84 -15.24 5.28
CA ARG A 101 7.56 -14.51 4.05
C ARG A 101 6.35 -13.60 4.25
N PRO A 102 6.24 -12.43 3.57
CA PRO A 102 5.04 -11.61 3.65
C PRO A 102 3.79 -12.43 3.27
N PRO A 103 2.75 -12.47 4.13
CA PRO A 103 1.53 -13.21 3.84
C PRO A 103 0.72 -12.51 2.73
N ALA A 104 -0.10 -13.27 2.01
CA ALA A 104 -0.98 -12.70 0.98
C ALA A 104 -2.06 -11.77 1.56
N TRP A 105 -2.52 -12.04 2.79
CA TRP A 105 -3.44 -11.18 3.51
C TRP A 105 -3.21 -11.22 5.02
N VAL A 106 -3.71 -10.19 5.71
CA VAL A 106 -3.80 -10.10 7.17
C VAL A 106 -5.23 -9.73 7.55
N ASN A 107 -5.86 -10.51 8.44
CA ASN A 107 -7.13 -10.17 9.04
C ASN A 107 -6.91 -9.15 10.17
N LEU A 108 -7.50 -7.98 10.03
CA LEU A 108 -7.27 -6.83 10.90
C LEU A 108 -8.05 -6.91 12.22
N SER A 109 -9.06 -7.79 12.28
CA SER A 109 -9.82 -8.03 13.51
C SER A 109 -9.19 -9.14 14.36
N SER A 110 -8.72 -10.23 13.74
CA SER A 110 -8.18 -11.40 14.45
C SER A 110 -6.65 -11.45 14.52
N GLY A 111 -5.94 -10.70 13.67
CA GLY A 111 -4.50 -10.80 13.49
C GLY A 111 -4.06 -12.06 12.71
N GLN A 112 -5.00 -12.88 12.23
CA GLN A 112 -4.67 -14.06 11.42
C GLN A 112 -4.01 -13.63 10.11
N VAL A 113 -3.05 -14.42 9.65
CA VAL A 113 -2.34 -14.20 8.38
C VAL A 113 -2.57 -15.37 7.43
N ALA A 114 -2.49 -15.12 6.13
CA ALA A 114 -2.56 -16.16 5.12
C ALA A 114 -1.48 -17.24 5.30
N GLU A 115 -1.84 -18.50 5.02
CA GLU A 115 -0.89 -19.63 4.99
C GLU A 115 0.02 -19.61 3.76
N PHE A 116 -0.37 -18.85 2.73
CA PHE A 116 0.39 -18.64 1.51
C PHE A 116 0.91 -17.21 1.42
N THR A 117 1.96 -17.05 0.64
CA THR A 117 2.71 -15.80 0.54
C THR A 117 2.11 -14.85 -0.47
N ILE A 118 2.49 -13.59 -0.35
CA ILE A 118 2.14 -12.57 -1.32
C ILE A 118 2.60 -12.92 -2.76
N SER A 119 1.87 -12.41 -3.75
CA SER A 119 2.17 -12.56 -5.18
C SER A 119 3.48 -11.85 -5.57
N SER A 120 3.98 -12.10 -6.79
CA SER A 120 5.14 -11.39 -7.33
C SER A 120 4.95 -9.87 -7.36
N GLY A 121 3.75 -9.40 -7.70
CA GLY A 121 3.40 -7.99 -7.67
C GLY A 121 3.45 -7.38 -6.28
N GLY A 122 2.88 -8.06 -5.27
CA GLY A 122 2.98 -7.58 -3.90
C GLY A 122 4.39 -7.68 -3.32
N ALA A 123 5.18 -8.68 -3.72
CA ALA A 123 6.59 -8.77 -3.36
C ALA A 123 7.41 -7.62 -3.99
N ALA A 124 7.09 -7.19 -5.21
CA ALA A 124 7.68 -6.01 -5.84
C ALA A 124 7.36 -4.73 -5.06
N ILE A 125 6.12 -4.56 -4.60
CA ILE A 125 5.72 -3.43 -3.73
C ILE A 125 6.46 -3.47 -2.39
N ALA A 126 6.56 -4.65 -1.76
CA ALA A 126 7.30 -4.79 -0.51
C ALA A 126 8.80 -4.48 -0.72
N ALA A 127 9.39 -4.91 -1.82
CA ALA A 127 10.77 -4.59 -2.18
C ALA A 127 10.99 -3.09 -2.37
N LEU A 128 10.09 -2.40 -3.09
CA LEU A 128 10.10 -0.94 -3.24
C LEU A 128 10.02 -0.25 -1.87
N ALA A 129 9.02 -0.58 -1.07
CA ALA A 129 8.80 0.07 0.22
C ALA A 129 9.96 -0.18 1.22
N LEU A 130 10.56 -1.36 1.17
CA LEU A 130 11.69 -1.71 2.03
C LEU A 130 13.04 -1.22 1.50
N ASN A 131 13.08 -0.76 0.24
CA ASN A 131 14.30 -0.50 -0.52
C ASN A 131 15.25 -1.72 -0.50
N ASP A 132 14.69 -2.92 -0.75
CA ASP A 132 15.42 -4.19 -0.76
C ASP A 132 14.90 -5.13 -1.85
N THR A 133 15.64 -5.23 -2.95
CA THR A 133 15.29 -6.06 -4.11
C THR A 133 15.29 -7.56 -3.81
N LYS A 134 15.97 -8.01 -2.75
CA LYS A 134 15.97 -9.44 -2.36
C LYS A 134 14.58 -9.91 -1.95
N VAL A 135 13.73 -9.01 -1.47
CA VAL A 135 12.33 -9.31 -1.11
C VAL A 135 11.53 -9.84 -2.30
N ARG A 136 11.91 -9.50 -3.55
CA ARG A 136 11.25 -10.03 -4.77
C ARG A 136 11.37 -11.54 -4.90
N THR A 137 12.46 -12.12 -4.40
CA THR A 137 12.70 -13.58 -4.41
C THR A 137 11.82 -14.34 -3.41
N VAL A 138 11.12 -13.61 -2.54
CA VAL A 138 10.27 -14.15 -1.48
C VAL A 138 8.86 -14.46 -2.00
N ALA A 139 8.51 -13.98 -3.20
CA ALA A 139 7.23 -14.24 -3.85
C ALA A 139 6.91 -15.74 -3.94
N GLY A 140 5.64 -16.08 -3.71
CA GLY A 140 5.15 -17.44 -3.90
C GLY A 140 5.00 -17.76 -5.39
N ALA A 141 5.21 -19.01 -5.76
CA ALA A 141 4.88 -19.53 -7.09
C ALA A 141 3.35 -19.75 -7.19
N THR A 142 2.55 -18.69 -7.15
CA THR A 142 1.10 -18.77 -7.41
C THR A 142 0.82 -18.33 -8.85
N PRO A 143 0.38 -19.23 -9.75
CA PRO A 143 0.23 -18.92 -11.17
C PRO A 143 -1.01 -18.11 -11.58
N ASP A 144 -1.99 -17.87 -10.70
CA ASP A 144 -3.38 -17.64 -11.17
C ASP A 144 -3.85 -16.18 -11.32
N HIS A 145 -2.97 -15.19 -11.09
CA HIS A 145 -3.31 -13.77 -11.29
C HIS A 145 -2.20 -13.03 -12.04
N ALA A 146 -1.72 -13.64 -13.13
CA ALA A 146 -0.64 -13.10 -13.95
C ALA A 146 -0.87 -11.62 -14.32
N TYR A 147 -2.10 -11.24 -14.70
CA TYR A 147 -2.41 -9.83 -15.01
C TYR A 147 -2.21 -8.91 -13.81
N TYR A 148 -2.89 -9.17 -12.68
CA TYR A 148 -2.84 -8.30 -11.50
C TYR A 148 -1.41 -8.20 -10.94
N ALA A 149 -0.75 -9.33 -10.77
CA ALA A 149 0.61 -9.38 -10.27
C ALA A 149 1.62 -8.71 -11.23
N SER A 150 1.46 -8.88 -12.55
CA SER A 150 2.30 -8.18 -13.54
C SER A 150 2.07 -6.68 -13.54
N ALA A 151 0.81 -6.23 -13.46
CA ALA A 151 0.48 -4.81 -13.39
C ALA A 151 1.10 -4.15 -12.15
N LEU A 152 0.98 -4.78 -10.97
CA LEU A 152 1.62 -4.28 -9.76
C LEU A 152 3.16 -4.30 -9.85
N THR A 153 3.74 -5.30 -10.50
CA THR A 153 5.19 -5.36 -10.72
C THR A 153 5.64 -4.19 -11.58
N LEU A 154 4.98 -3.96 -12.72
CA LEU A 154 5.28 -2.84 -13.62
C LEU A 154 5.12 -1.48 -12.94
N LEU A 155 4.08 -1.31 -12.12
CA LEU A 155 3.87 -0.08 -11.35
C LEU A 155 4.93 0.11 -10.27
N ALA A 156 5.32 -0.95 -9.56
CA ALA A 156 6.39 -0.87 -8.57
C ALA A 156 7.74 -0.54 -9.22
N ASP A 157 8.04 -1.12 -10.38
CA ASP A 157 9.26 -0.83 -11.14
C ASP A 157 9.28 0.61 -11.69
N LEU A 158 8.13 1.12 -12.14
CA LEU A 158 8.01 2.52 -12.57
C LEU A 158 8.19 3.47 -11.38
N ALA A 159 7.54 3.18 -10.26
CA ALA A 159 7.66 3.95 -9.03
C ALA A 159 9.11 4.02 -8.52
N ASP A 160 9.82 2.89 -8.56
CA ASP A 160 11.23 2.79 -8.14
C ASP A 160 12.10 3.74 -8.97
N ARG A 161 11.98 3.69 -10.30
CA ARG A 161 12.72 4.57 -11.23
C ARG A 161 12.45 6.05 -10.97
N GLU A 162 11.18 6.45 -10.90
CA GLU A 162 10.81 7.85 -10.69
C GLU A 162 11.18 8.35 -9.28
N THR A 163 11.17 7.48 -8.28
CA THR A 163 11.59 7.84 -6.92
C THR A 163 13.11 8.02 -6.84
N GLU A 164 13.87 7.20 -7.57
CA GLU A 164 15.32 7.32 -7.66
C GLU A 164 15.76 8.61 -8.37
N GLU A 165 15.08 9.00 -9.44
CA GLU A 165 15.29 10.29 -10.13
C GLU A 165 15.06 11.52 -9.24
N ARG A 166 14.23 11.41 -8.19
CA ARG A 166 13.94 12.48 -7.23
C ARG A 166 14.93 12.54 -6.06
N ARG A 167 15.80 11.54 -5.89
CA ARG A 167 16.78 11.51 -4.78
C ARG A 167 17.94 12.47 -5.13
N PRO A 168 18.30 13.41 -4.23
CA PRO A 168 19.36 14.39 -4.48
C PRO A 168 20.76 13.77 -4.55
#